data_AF-A0A258Q9C7-F1
#
_entry.id   AF-A0A258Q9C7-F1
#
_cell.length_a   1.000
_cell.length_b   1.000
_cell.length_c   1.000
_cell.angle_alpha   90.00
_cell.angle_beta   90.00
_cell.angle_gamma   90.00
#
_symmetry.space_group_name_H-M   'P 1'
#
loop_
_entity.id
_entity.type
_entity.pdbx_description
1 polymer ?
#
loop_
_entity_poly.entity_id
_entity_poly.type
_entity_poly.pdbx_seq_one_letter_code
_entity_poly.pdbx_strand_id
1 'polypeptide(L)'
;HGILIVEFANELQEAGRSKLDAIVEASSVRLRPILMTTAAMVLGVVPLVIASGAGAAGRQSMGIVIFTGLSIGTLFTLFVVPAMYLFIGADHQQKKFKQQ
;
A
#
# COMPACT_ATOMS: atom_id res chain seq x y z
N HIS A 1 -3.67 -2.76 1.78
CA HIS A 1 -2.31 -3.05 1.23
C HIS A 1 -1.20 -3.00 2.28
N GLY A 2 -1.20 -2.02 3.21
CA GLY A 2 -0.10 -1.84 4.16
C GLY A 2 0.19 -3.00 5.11
N ILE A 3 -0.83 -3.72 5.59
CA ILE A 3 -0.63 -4.87 6.50
C ILE A 3 0.30 -5.93 5.92
N LEU A 4 0.14 -6.27 4.64
CA LEU A 4 0.94 -7.29 3.96
C LEU A 4 2.37 -6.82 3.65
N ILE A 5 2.61 -5.50 3.57
CA ILE A 5 3.97 -4.95 3.48
C ILE A 5 4.69 -5.16 4.81
N VAL A 6 4.01 -4.84 5.92
CA VAL A 6 4.56 -4.96 7.28
C VAL A 6 4.79 -6.42 7.67
N GLU A 7 3.83 -7.30 7.37
CA GLU A 7 3.93 -8.73 7.64
C GLU A 7 5.12 -9.36 6.92
N PHE A 8 5.25 -9.13 5.61
CA PHE A 8 6.37 -9.68 4.84
C PHE A 8 7.72 -9.07 5.24
N ALA A 9 7.74 -7.80 5.66
CA ALA A 9 8.95 -7.19 6.24
C ALA A 9 9.34 -7.81 7.59
N ASN A 10 8.35 -8.19 8.42
CA ASN A 10 8.63 -8.91 9.67
C ASN A 10 9.17 -10.31 9.38
N GLU A 11 8.56 -11.07 8.46
CA GLU A 11 9.05 -12.39 8.06
C GLU A 11 10.50 -12.33 7.54
N LEU A 12 10.83 -11.34 6.72
CA LEU A 12 12.19 -11.13 6.21
C LEU A 12 13.18 -10.79 7.32
N GLN A 13 12.78 -9.99 8.32
CA GLN A 13 13.62 -9.74 9.50
C GLN A 13 13.83 -11.00 10.34
N GLU A 14 12.79 -11.81 10.55
CA GLU A 14 12.92 -13.09 11.26
C GLU A 14 13.83 -14.06 10.50
N ALA A 15 13.86 -13.97 9.17
CA ALA A 15 14.76 -14.73 8.30
C ALA A 15 16.22 -14.25 8.31
N GLY A 16 16.56 -13.14 8.98
CA GLY A 16 17.95 -12.66 9.05
C GLY A 16 18.22 -11.34 8.33
N ARG A 17 17.22 -10.71 7.68
CA ARG A 17 17.43 -9.43 6.98
C ARG A 17 17.45 -8.25 7.95
N SER A 18 18.20 -7.21 7.59
CA SER A 18 18.12 -5.93 8.29
C SER A 18 16.73 -5.31 8.10
N LYS A 19 16.32 -4.47 9.06
CA LYS A 19 15.02 -3.78 9.01
C LYS A 19 14.79 -2.99 7.72
N LEU A 20 15.86 -2.37 7.19
CA LEU A 20 15.82 -1.59 5.95
C LEU A 20 15.66 -2.50 4.74
N ASP A 21 16.49 -3.55 4.62
CA ASP A 21 16.43 -4.45 3.48
C ASP A 21 15.09 -5.16 3.41
N ALA A 22 14.58 -5.60 4.58
CA ALA A 22 13.30 -6.28 4.69
C ALA A 22 12.13 -5.43 4.20
N ILE A 23 12.05 -4.16 4.59
CA ILE A 23 10.93 -3.30 4.17
C ILE A 23 11.03 -2.89 2.70
N VAL A 24 12.24 -2.73 2.16
CA VAL A 24 12.46 -2.40 0.74
C VAL A 24 12.08 -3.60 -0.13
N GLU A 25 12.54 -4.80 0.23
CA GLU A 25 12.21 -6.04 -0.47
C GLU A 25 10.69 -6.31 -0.39
N ALA A 26 10.09 -6.16 0.79
CA ALA A 26 8.66 -6.33 0.96
C ALA A 26 7.83 -5.33 0.14
N SER A 27 8.21 -4.05 0.16
CA SER A 27 7.52 -3.02 -0.62
C SER A 27 7.62 -3.29 -2.13
N SER A 28 8.78 -3.76 -2.59
CA SER A 28 9.05 -4.05 -4.01
C SER A 28 8.20 -5.22 -4.54
N VAL A 29 8.11 -6.31 -3.79
CA VAL A 29 7.29 -7.48 -4.17
C VAL A 29 5.80 -7.12 -4.22
N ARG A 30 5.35 -6.24 -3.32
CA ARG A 30 3.95 -5.83 -3.23
C ARG A 30 3.57 -4.70 -4.19
N LEU A 31 4.54 -3.94 -4.69
CA LEU A 31 4.31 -2.79 -5.58
C LEU A 31 3.46 -3.18 -6.80
N ARG A 32 3.84 -4.25 -7.51
CA ARG A 32 3.13 -4.68 -8.72
C ARG A 32 1.68 -5.10 -8.42
N PRO A 33 1.39 -5.96 -7.43
CA PRO A 33 0.00 -6.25 -7.02
C PRO A 33 -0.81 -5.02 -6.58
N ILE A 34 -0.20 -4.11 -5.82
CA ILE A 34 -0.89 -2.88 -5.36
C ILE A 34 -1.28 -2.02 -6.56
N LEU A 35 -0.33 -1.76 -7.46
CA LEU A 35 -0.60 -0.99 -8.68
C LEU A 35 -1.63 -1.68 -9.58
N MET A 36 -1.58 -3.01 -9.72
CA MET A 36 -2.55 -3.76 -10.52
C MET A 36 -4.00 -3.54 -10.03
N THR A 37 -4.23 -3.73 -8.73
CA THR A 37 -5.58 -3.58 -8.14
C THR A 37 -6.07 -2.14 -8.18
N THR A 38 -5.20 -1.18 -7.89
CA THR A 38 -5.56 0.25 -7.86
C THR A 38 -5.80 0.78 -9.26
N ALA A 39 -4.98 0.40 -10.25
CA ALA A 39 -5.23 0.73 -11.65
C ALA A 39 -6.55 0.14 -12.15
N ALA A 40 -6.86 -1.12 -11.83
CA ALA A 40 -8.12 -1.76 -12.21
C ALA A 40 -9.33 -1.01 -11.64
N MET A 41 -9.29 -0.63 -10.36
CA MET A 41 -10.36 0.15 -9.73
C MET A 41 -10.48 1.55 -10.32
N VAL A 42 -9.36 2.25 -10.49
CA VAL A 42 -9.32 3.60 -11.07
C VAL A 42 -9.93 3.60 -12.48
N LEU A 43 -9.53 2.65 -13.34
CA LEU A 43 -10.10 2.50 -14.67
C LEU A 43 -11.59 2.11 -14.62
N GLY A 44 -11.99 1.26 -13.65
CA GLY A 44 -13.38 0.87 -13.44
C GLY A 44 -14.31 2.01 -13.04
N VAL A 45 -13.79 3.05 -12.37
CA VAL A 45 -14.58 4.23 -11.98
C VAL A 45 -14.56 5.37 -13.01
N VAL A 46 -13.72 5.30 -14.05
CA VAL A 46 -13.68 6.30 -15.13
C VAL A 46 -15.08 6.57 -15.71
N PRO A 47 -15.92 5.57 -16.03
CA PRO A 47 -17.26 5.82 -16.57
C PRO A 47 -18.17 6.61 -15.62
N LEU A 48 -17.97 6.49 -14.30
CA LEU A 48 -18.75 7.25 -13.31
C LEU A 48 -18.35 8.73 -13.31
N VAL A 49 -17.07 9.03 -13.53
CA VAL A 49 -16.53 10.40 -13.58
C VAL A 49 -16.97 11.15 -14.84
N ILE A 50 -17.22 10.44 -15.94
CA ILE A 50 -17.69 11.03 -17.21
C ILE A 50 -19.19 10.83 -17.45
N ALA A 51 -19.93 10.30 -16.47
CA ALA A 51 -21.35 9.98 -16.62
C ALA A 51 -22.19 11.24 -16.90
N SER A 52 -23.09 11.15 -17.89
CA SER A 52 -24.05 12.21 -18.23
C SER A 52 -25.50 11.73 -18.04
N GLY A 53 -26.45 12.67 -18.06
CA GLY A 53 -27.89 12.41 -17.93
C GLY A 53 -28.44 12.45 -16.49
N ALA A 54 -29.59 11.82 -16.27
CA ALA A 54 -30.27 11.85 -14.97
C ALA A 54 -29.40 11.23 -13.86
N GLY A 55 -29.19 11.97 -12.77
CA GLY A 55 -28.31 11.52 -11.67
C GLY A 55 -26.80 11.56 -12.01
N ALA A 56 -26.39 12.24 -13.08
CA ALA A 56 -24.99 12.45 -13.43
C ALA A 56 -24.21 13.12 -12.29
N ALA A 57 -24.74 14.22 -11.73
CA ALA A 57 -24.07 14.95 -10.65
C ALA A 57 -23.71 14.05 -9.45
N GLY A 58 -24.60 13.12 -9.07
CA GLY A 58 -24.34 12.15 -8.00
C GLY A 58 -23.26 11.14 -8.38
N ARG A 59 -23.35 10.56 -9.58
CA ARG A 59 -22.35 9.61 -10.10
C ARG A 59 -20.96 10.23 -10.24
N GLN A 60 -20.89 11.47 -10.73
CA GLN A 60 -19.65 12.22 -10.87
C GLN A 60 -19.01 12.52 -9.52
N SER A 61 -19.80 12.97 -8.54
CA SER A 61 -19.32 13.24 -7.19
C SER A 61 -18.72 11.99 -6.54
N MET A 62 -19.43 10.85 -6.64
CA MET A 62 -18.91 9.56 -6.16
C MET A 62 -17.64 9.14 -6.91
N GLY A 63 -17.64 9.26 -8.24
CA GLY A 63 -16.51 8.90 -9.09
C GLY A 63 -15.25 9.68 -8.76
N ILE A 64 -15.35 11.00 -8.56
CA ILE A 64 -14.21 11.86 -8.23
C ILE A 64 -13.64 11.51 -6.85
N VAL A 65 -14.50 11.29 -5.85
CA VAL A 65 -14.07 10.91 -4.49
C VAL A 65 -13.33 9.57 -4.51
N ILE A 66 -13.86 8.57 -5.21
CA ILE A 66 -13.23 7.24 -5.29
C ILE A 66 -11.92 7.33 -6.06
N PHE A 67 -11.92 8.00 -7.23
CA PHE A 67 -10.72 8.16 -8.06
C PHE A 67 -9.59 8.81 -7.26
N THR A 68 -9.85 9.97 -6.67
CA THR A 68 -8.84 10.72 -5.89
C THR A 68 -8.40 9.95 -4.65
N GLY A 69 -9.34 9.36 -3.90
CA GLY A 69 -9.06 8.58 -2.70
C GLY A 69 -8.19 7.37 -2.98
N LEU A 70 -8.46 6.62 -4.05
CA LEU A 70 -7.65 5.47 -4.45
C LEU A 70 -6.26 5.89 -4.93
N SER A 71 -6.17 6.92 -5.79
CA SER A 71 -4.88 7.40 -6.29
C SER A 71 -3.97 7.90 -5.16
N ILE A 72 -4.48 8.78 -4.28
CA ILE A 72 -3.70 9.33 -3.17
C ILE A 72 -3.44 8.27 -2.11
N GLY A 73 -4.44 7.45 -1.76
CA GLY A 73 -4.30 6.39 -0.77
C GLY A 73 -3.27 5.33 -1.16
N THR A 74 -3.12 5.06 -2.45
CA THR A 74 -2.09 4.16 -2.98
C THR A 74 -0.70 4.73 -2.77
N LEU A 75 -0.48 6.01 -3.11
CA LEU A 75 0.79 6.70 -2.86
C LEU A 75 1.13 6.72 -1.37
N PHE A 76 0.15 7.06 -0.52
CA PHE A 76 0.32 7.01 0.92
C PHE A 76 0.72 5.61 1.40
N THR A 77 0.07 4.56 0.89
CA THR A 77 0.43 3.20 1.29
C THR A 77 1.83 2.80 0.84
N LEU A 78 2.26 3.19 -0.36
CA LEU A 78 3.57 2.83 -0.89
C LEU A 78 4.73 3.59 -0.25
N PHE A 79 4.51 4.82 0.21
CA PHE A 79 5.59 5.66 0.77
C PHE A 79 5.50 5.82 2.29
N VAL A 80 4.30 6.08 2.82
CA VAL A 80 4.12 6.35 4.25
C VAL A 80 4.25 5.07 5.07
N VAL A 81 3.69 3.94 4.62
CA VAL A 81 3.79 2.69 5.40
C VAL A 81 5.23 2.23 5.57
N PRO A 82 6.09 2.17 4.53
CA PRO A 82 7.50 1.82 4.70
C PRO A 82 8.26 2.81 5.58
N ALA A 83 8.03 4.12 5.43
CA ALA A 83 8.68 5.14 6.24
C ALA A 83 8.29 5.01 7.73
N MET A 84 6.99 4.82 8.01
CA MET A 84 6.49 4.62 9.37
C MET A 84 6.99 3.31 9.98
N TYR A 85 7.14 2.26 9.16
CA TYR A 85 7.74 1.01 9.61
C TYR A 85 9.20 1.21 10.03
N LEU A 86 9.99 1.94 9.23
CA LEU A 86 11.37 2.29 9.59
C LEU A 86 11.45 3.14 10.87
N PHE A 87 10.50 4.04 11.06
CA PHE A 87 10.48 4.93 12.23
C PHE A 87 10.01 4.24 13.52
N ILE A 88 8.93 3.44 13.45
CA ILE A 88 8.25 2.88 14.65
C ILE A 88 8.55 1.39 14.84
N GLY A 89 8.78 0.64 13.77
CA GLY A 89 8.90 -0.82 13.83
C GLY A 89 9.99 -1.29 14.79
N ALA A 90 9.73 -2.34 15.55
CA ALA A 90 10.75 -2.99 16.35
C ALA A 90 11.77 -3.68 15.44
N ASP A 91 13.04 -3.73 15.88
CA ASP A 91 14.06 -4.52 15.21
C ASP A 91 13.97 -5.98 15.67
N HIS A 92 13.50 -6.85 14.80
CA HIS A 92 13.33 -8.27 15.11
C HIS A 92 14.63 -9.08 14.93
N GLN A 93 15.67 -8.49 14.33
CA GLN A 93 17.01 -9.11 14.26
C GLN A 93 17.59 -9.39 15.64
N GLN A 94 17.40 -8.47 16.59
CA GLN A 94 18.01 -8.58 17.92
C GLN A 94 17.41 -9.69 18.80
N LYS A 95 16.19 -10.17 18.49
CA LYS A 95 15.58 -11.28 19.27
C LYS A 95 16.31 -12.60 19.07
N LYS A 96 16.84 -12.87 17.87
CA LYS A 96 17.63 -14.08 17.60
C LYS A 96 18.98 -14.08 18.31
N PHE A 97 19.63 -12.92 18.41
CA PHE A 97 20.93 -12.79 19.10
C PHE A 97 20.85 -12.87 20.64
N LYS A 98 19.68 -12.61 21.24
CA LYS A 98 19.48 -12.78 22.70
C LYS A 98 18.99 -14.17 23.12
N GLN A 99 18.65 -15.05 22.17
CA GLN A 99 18.16 -16.42 22.43
C GLN A 99 19.19 -17.52 22.10
N GLN A 100 20.37 -17.17 21.59
CA GLN A 100 21.55 -18.06 21.49
C GLN A 100 22.51 -17.78 22.63
#